data_AF-A0A2M8N2T0-F1
#
_entry.id   AF-A0A2M8N2T0-F1
#
_cell.length_a   1.000
_cell.length_b   1.000
_cell.length_c   1.000
_cell.angle_alpha   90.00
_cell.angle_beta   90.00
_cell.angle_gamma   90.00
#
_symmetry.space_group_name_H-M   'P 1'
#
loop_
_entity.id
_entity.type
_entity.pdbx_description
1 polymer ?
#
loop_
_entity_poly.entity_id
_entity_poly.type
_entity_poly.pdbx_seq_one_letter_code
_entity_poly.pdbx_strand_id
1 'polypeptide(L)'
;MDNIAELERRITAALMRIGNGVESLSVAPAPAELGAPVATLADGVAEAEIARLNEALDDERGRVAQLHAQIRAMRTQNAELRGPESAAAPGQQAEVERLRKLLDTQGLEMQRLKRTVVGLLEQLRLMAEAQAEGRVEPHLINKAMLTELEALRALRSAEAVELDELIAALDPLAGDKKEVARNA
;
A
#
# COMPACT_ATOMS: atom_id res chain seq x y z
N MET A 1 -9.60 12.03 -14.10
CA MET A 1 -8.98 13.24 -14.66
C MET A 1 -8.65 14.27 -13.58
N ASP A 2 -9.46 14.37 -12.51
CA ASP A 2 -9.26 15.35 -11.42
C ASP A 2 -7.96 15.20 -10.60
N ASN A 3 -7.47 13.98 -10.44
CA ASN A 3 -6.23 13.72 -9.68
C ASN A 3 -4.98 14.34 -10.32
N ILE A 4 -4.95 14.48 -11.65
CA ILE A 4 -3.80 15.07 -12.35
C ILE A 4 -3.78 16.59 -12.13
N ALA A 5 -4.94 17.24 -12.21
CA ALA A 5 -5.07 18.67 -11.95
C ALA A 5 -4.75 19.04 -10.49
N GLU A 6 -5.09 18.17 -9.52
CA GLU A 6 -4.71 18.36 -8.12
C GLU A 6 -3.20 18.23 -7.89
N LEU A 7 -2.57 17.25 -8.53
CA LEU A 7 -1.11 17.06 -8.48
C LEU A 7 -0.37 18.25 -9.10
N GLU A 8 -0.83 18.76 -10.25
CA GLU A 8 -0.26 19.94 -10.90
C GLU A 8 -0.36 21.19 -10.02
N ARG A 9 -1.51 21.41 -9.35
CA ARG A 9 -1.67 22.51 -8.38
C ARG A 9 -0.70 22.38 -7.21
N ARG A 10 -0.51 21.18 -6.67
CA ARG A 10 0.40 20.93 -5.54
C ARG A 10 1.87 21.10 -5.94
N ILE A 11 2.25 20.63 -7.12
CA ILE A 11 3.61 20.80 -7.66
C ILE A 11 3.92 22.29 -7.86
N THR A 12 2.99 23.04 -8.45
CA THR A 12 3.17 24.49 -8.68
C THR A 12 3.32 25.26 -7.37
N ALA A 13 2.51 24.93 -6.35
CA ALA A 13 2.62 25.52 -5.02
C ALA A 13 3.95 25.18 -4.33
N ALA A 14 4.45 23.95 -4.49
CA ALA A 14 5.74 23.54 -3.95
C ALA A 14 6.91 24.28 -4.61
N LEU A 15 6.88 24.43 -5.94
CA LEU A 15 7.91 25.15 -6.70
C LEU A 15 7.97 26.63 -6.32
N MET A 16 6.83 27.30 -6.15
CA MET A 16 6.81 28.70 -5.69
C MET A 16 7.37 28.85 -4.27
N ARG A 17 7.10 27.90 -3.37
CA ARG A 17 7.65 27.92 -2.01
C ARG A 17 9.17 27.75 -1.99
N ILE A 18 9.70 26.89 -2.85
CA ILE A 18 11.14 26.67 -3.00
C ILE A 18 11.79 27.93 -3.59
N GLY A 19 11.22 28.52 -4.65
CA GLY A 19 11.71 29.77 -5.23
C GLY A 19 11.83 30.89 -4.21
N ASN A 20 10.78 31.11 -3.41
CA ASN A 20 10.79 32.11 -2.33
C ASN A 20 11.83 31.78 -1.24
N GLY A 21 12.03 30.50 -0.94
CA GLY A 21 13.05 30.04 0.01
C GLY A 21 14.47 30.31 -0.49
N VAL A 22 14.73 30.09 -1.78
CA VAL A 22 16.03 30.38 -2.40
C VAL A 22 16.29 31.88 -2.47
N GLU A 23 15.28 32.69 -2.82
CA GLU A 23 15.38 34.15 -2.80
C GLU A 23 15.66 34.68 -1.38
N SER A 24 15.06 34.07 -0.36
CA SER A 24 15.33 34.46 1.04
C SER A 24 16.75 34.12 1.49
N LEU A 25 17.35 33.07 0.93
CA LEU A 25 18.75 32.73 1.18
C LEU A 25 19.71 33.61 0.39
N SER A 26 19.34 34.06 -0.81
CA SER A 26 20.17 34.97 -1.63
C SER A 26 20.12 36.42 -1.14
N VAL A 27 19.03 36.82 -0.47
CA VAL A 27 18.86 38.14 0.17
C VAL A 27 19.45 38.18 1.59
N ALA A 28 19.98 37.07 2.11
CA ALA A 28 20.82 37.12 3.32
C ALA A 28 21.98 38.12 3.08
N PRO A 29 22.20 39.08 3.99
CA PRO A 29 23.16 40.14 3.76
C PRO A 29 24.55 39.52 3.56
N ALA A 30 25.23 39.95 2.49
CA ALA A 30 26.61 39.57 2.22
C ALA A 30 27.47 39.87 3.47
N PRO A 31 28.42 38.99 3.82
CA PRO A 31 29.35 39.28 4.92
C PRO A 31 30.08 40.58 4.60
N ALA A 32 29.97 41.54 5.52
CA ALA A 32 30.62 42.83 5.42
C ALA A 32 32.11 42.67 5.12
N GLU A 33 32.59 43.52 4.20
CA GLU A 33 33.96 43.59 3.71
C GLU A 33 35.00 43.51 4.85
N LEU A 34 35.87 42.51 4.76
CA LEU A 34 37.12 42.40 5.52
C LEU A 34 38.07 43.52 5.06
N GLY A 35 37.91 44.72 5.60
CA GLY A 35 38.66 45.88 5.14
C GLY A 35 38.57 47.11 6.05
N ALA A 36 38.66 46.93 7.37
CA ALA A 36 38.89 48.04 8.29
C ALA A 36 40.11 47.72 9.18
N PRO A 37 41.01 48.70 9.42
CA PRO A 37 42.22 48.45 10.21
C PRO A 37 41.79 48.03 11.62
N VAL A 38 42.44 46.99 12.14
CA VAL A 38 42.32 46.56 13.53
C VAL A 38 42.75 47.74 14.39
N ALA A 39 41.79 48.56 14.80
CA ALA A 39 41.95 49.39 15.97
C ALA A 39 42.21 48.41 17.10
N THR A 40 43.43 48.42 17.64
CA THR A 40 43.77 47.73 18.88
C THR A 40 42.85 48.28 19.95
N LEU A 41 41.71 47.62 20.13
CA LEU A 41 40.84 47.75 21.28
C LEU A 41 41.76 47.56 22.48
N ALA A 42 41.86 48.57 23.34
CA ALA A 42 42.60 48.46 24.60
C ALA A 42 42.24 47.11 25.25
N ASP A 43 43.22 46.35 25.73
CA ASP A 43 43.09 44.92 26.04
C ASP A 43 41.81 44.55 26.83
N GLY A 44 41.33 45.43 27.72
CA GLY A 44 40.08 45.23 28.45
C GLY A 44 38.77 45.27 27.63
N VAL A 45 38.73 45.93 26.46
CA VAL A 45 37.56 45.94 25.56
C VAL A 45 37.53 44.68 24.69
N ALA A 46 38.71 44.17 24.30
CA ALA A 46 38.82 42.89 23.60
C ALA A 46 38.44 41.72 24.52
N GLU A 47 38.88 41.74 25.78
CA GLU A 47 38.50 40.76 26.80
C GLU A 47 36.99 40.77 27.10
N ALA A 48 36.36 41.95 27.15
CA ALA A 48 34.92 42.07 27.36
C ALA A 48 34.10 41.50 26.19
N GLU A 49 34.52 41.72 24.95
CA GLU A 49 33.85 41.16 23.77
C GLU A 49 34.06 39.64 23.66
N ILE A 50 35.25 39.13 24.03
CA ILE A 50 35.51 37.69 24.12
C ILE A 50 34.61 37.03 25.17
N ALA A 51 34.44 37.66 26.34
CA ALA A 51 33.55 37.16 27.38
C ALA A 51 32.09 37.10 26.90
N ARG A 52 31.62 38.15 26.22
CA ARG A 52 30.27 38.22 25.64
C ARG A 52 30.05 37.18 24.54
N LEU A 53 31.03 36.97 23.66
CA LEU A 53 30.95 35.97 22.60
C LEU A 53 30.96 34.54 23.16
N ASN A 54 31.71 34.30 24.24
CA ASN A 54 31.71 33.01 24.92
C ASN A 54 30.36 32.72 25.59
N GLU A 55 29.75 33.71 26.24
CA GLU A 55 28.41 33.59 26.82
C GLU A 55 27.36 33.28 25.75
N ALA A 56 27.38 34.00 24.62
CA ALA A 56 26.49 33.73 23.48
C ALA A 56 26.71 32.33 22.88
N LEU A 57 27.96 31.87 22.83
CA LEU A 57 28.32 30.55 22.32
C LEU A 57 27.87 29.41 23.26
N ASP A 58 27.92 29.64 24.57
CA ASP A 58 27.39 28.69 25.56
C ASP A 58 25.86 28.63 25.55
N ASP A 59 25.19 29.77 25.35
CA ASP A 59 23.74 29.83 25.12
C ASP A 59 23.31 29.04 23.88
N GLU A 60 24.01 29.23 22.76
CA GLU A 60 23.73 28.49 21.52
C GLU A 60 24.02 26.99 21.67
N ARG A 61 25.09 26.62 22.37
CA ARG A 61 25.36 25.20 22.71
C ARG A 61 24.24 24.60 23.55
N GLY A 62 23.69 25.36 24.50
CA GLY A 62 22.53 24.97 25.30
C GLY A 62 21.29 24.72 24.44
N ARG A 63 20.99 25.64 23.50
CA ARG A 63 19.87 25.50 22.55
C ARG A 63 20.05 24.30 21.63
N VAL A 64 21.26 24.07 21.10
CA VAL A 64 21.58 22.90 20.26
C VAL A 64 21.42 21.60 21.04
N ALA A 65 21.90 21.55 22.29
CA ALA A 65 21.72 20.38 23.14
C ALA A 65 20.24 20.07 23.42
N GLN A 66 19.44 21.11 23.66
CA GLN A 66 17.99 20.99 23.87
C GLN A 66 17.27 20.51 22.60
N LEU A 67 17.59 21.07 21.43
CA LEU A 67 17.02 20.64 20.15
C LEU A 67 17.42 19.20 19.82
N HIS A 68 18.66 18.81 20.07
CA HIS A 68 19.09 17.42 19.92
C HIS A 68 18.35 16.47 20.87
N ALA A 69 18.09 16.89 22.12
CA ALA A 69 17.28 16.12 23.05
C ALA A 69 15.83 15.98 22.56
N GLN A 70 15.22 17.07 22.06
CA GLN A 70 13.87 17.05 21.47
C GLN A 70 13.81 16.16 20.22
N ILE A 71 14.78 16.24 19.31
CA ILE A 71 14.84 15.38 18.12
C ILE A 71 14.97 13.91 18.53
N ARG A 72 15.79 13.60 19.53
CA ARG A 72 15.91 12.23 20.05
C ARG A 72 14.58 11.75 20.64
N ALA A 73 13.93 12.56 21.46
CA ALA A 73 12.62 12.24 22.05
C ALA A 73 11.52 12.07 20.97
N MET A 74 11.52 12.93 19.95
CA MET A 74 10.60 12.81 18.83
C MET A 74 10.90 11.57 17.98
N ARG A 75 12.17 11.19 17.81
CA ARG A 75 12.55 9.95 17.11
C ARG A 75 12.15 8.70 17.89
N THR A 76 12.33 8.68 19.21
CA THR A 76 11.87 7.56 20.04
C THR A 76 10.36 7.46 20.03
N GLN A 77 9.65 8.58 20.19
CA GLN A 77 8.18 8.61 20.10
C GLN A 77 7.68 8.16 18.70
N ASN A 78 8.34 8.59 17.62
CA ASN A 78 8.02 8.11 16.28
C ASN A 78 8.35 6.62 16.08
N ALA A 79 9.41 6.10 16.70
CA ALA A 79 9.75 4.68 16.64
C ALA A 79 8.76 3.82 17.45
N GLU A 80 8.25 4.34 18.57
CA GLU A 80 7.19 3.70 19.37
C GLU A 80 5.85 3.71 18.65
N LEU A 81 5.46 4.85 18.04
CA LEU A 81 4.24 4.97 17.23
C LEU A 81 4.31 4.14 15.95
N ARG A 82 5.48 4.09 15.29
CA ARG A 82 5.77 3.19 14.16
C ARG A 82 6.14 1.78 14.60
N GLY A 83 5.95 1.45 15.88
CA GLY A 83 6.11 0.12 16.45
C GLY A 83 5.15 -0.88 15.79
N PRO A 84 4.64 -1.90 16.48
CA PRO A 84 4.06 -3.12 15.88
C PRO A 84 3.07 -2.95 14.71
N GLU A 85 2.44 -1.79 14.51
CA GLU A 85 1.69 -1.42 13.30
C GLU A 85 2.52 -1.46 11.99
N SER A 86 3.79 -1.02 11.97
CA SER A 86 4.62 -1.12 10.75
C SER A 86 5.19 -2.53 10.53
N ALA A 87 5.31 -3.31 11.60
CA ALA A 87 5.66 -4.73 11.54
C ALA A 87 4.45 -5.62 11.17
N ALA A 88 3.23 -5.18 11.48
CA ALA A 88 1.98 -5.80 11.02
C ALA A 88 1.63 -5.43 9.58
N ALA A 89 2.13 -4.30 9.07
CA ALA A 89 1.94 -3.87 7.68
C ALA A 89 2.28 -4.94 6.63
N PRO A 90 3.42 -5.67 6.68
CA PRO A 90 3.70 -6.73 5.70
C PRO A 90 2.71 -7.90 5.77
N GLY A 91 2.25 -8.28 6.97
CA GLY A 91 1.24 -9.34 7.13
C GLY A 91 -0.13 -8.92 6.62
N GLN A 92 -0.54 -7.67 6.89
CA GLN A 92 -1.78 -7.10 6.39
C GLN A 92 -1.74 -6.88 4.88
N GLN A 93 -0.60 -6.48 4.32
CA GLN A 93 -0.40 -6.34 2.87
C GLN A 93 -0.47 -7.71 2.17
N ALA A 94 0.18 -8.74 2.73
CA ALA A 94 0.08 -10.10 2.22
C ALA A 94 -1.37 -10.63 2.26
N GLU A 95 -2.11 -10.34 3.34
CA GLU A 95 -3.51 -10.74 3.45
C GLU A 95 -4.40 -9.99 2.45
N VAL A 96 -4.20 -8.68 2.26
CA VAL A 96 -4.90 -7.91 1.23
C VAL A 96 -4.61 -8.45 -0.17
N GLU A 97 -3.38 -8.81 -0.47
CA GLU A 97 -3.02 -9.44 -1.75
C GLU A 97 -3.67 -10.81 -1.93
N ARG A 98 -3.74 -11.62 -0.87
CA ARG A 98 -4.44 -12.92 -0.87
C ARG A 98 -5.93 -12.72 -1.15
N LEU A 99 -6.59 -11.81 -0.43
CA LEU A 99 -8.01 -11.50 -0.61
C LEU A 99 -8.31 -10.94 -2.01
N ARG A 100 -7.41 -10.12 -2.57
CA ARG A 100 -7.53 -9.63 -3.96
C ARG A 100 -7.48 -10.77 -4.98
N LYS A 101 -6.51 -11.68 -4.83
CA LYS A 101 -6.42 -12.86 -5.71
C LYS A 101 -7.68 -13.72 -5.64
N LEU A 102 -8.22 -13.92 -4.43
CA LEU A 102 -9.47 -14.66 -4.23
C LEU A 102 -10.69 -13.97 -4.88
N LEU A 103 -10.76 -12.64 -4.80
CA LEU A 103 -11.81 -11.86 -5.47
C LEU A 103 -11.71 -11.98 -6.99
N ASP A 104 -10.49 -11.95 -7.54
CA ASP A 104 -10.28 -12.09 -8.99
C ASP A 104 -10.66 -13.49 -9.48
N THR A 105 -10.31 -14.56 -8.74
CA THR A 105 -10.70 -15.94 -9.09
C THR A 105 -12.21 -16.12 -9.03
N GLN A 106 -12.87 -15.67 -7.96
CA GLN A 106 -14.33 -15.70 -7.83
C GLN A 106 -15.02 -14.87 -8.94
N GLY A 107 -14.43 -13.73 -9.33
CA GLY A 107 -14.91 -12.91 -10.43
C GLY A 107 -14.93 -13.66 -11.77
N LEU A 108 -13.87 -14.42 -12.06
CA LEU A 108 -13.76 -15.24 -13.26
C LEU A 108 -14.76 -16.42 -13.23
N GLU A 109 -14.95 -17.06 -12.09
CA GLU A 109 -15.93 -18.14 -11.90
C GLU A 109 -17.35 -17.65 -12.11
N MET A 110 -17.70 -16.49 -11.54
CA MET A 110 -19.01 -15.86 -11.73
C MET A 110 -19.26 -15.53 -13.21
N GLN A 111 -18.26 -15.09 -13.95
CA GLN A 111 -18.39 -14.86 -15.40
C GLN A 111 -18.59 -16.17 -16.18
N ARG A 112 -17.89 -17.24 -15.81
CA ARG A 112 -18.07 -18.58 -16.40
C ARG A 112 -19.49 -19.09 -16.13
N LEU A 113 -19.98 -18.98 -14.89
CA LEU A 113 -21.34 -19.37 -14.51
C LEU A 113 -22.40 -18.56 -15.26
N LYS A 114 -22.22 -17.24 -15.40
CA LYS A 114 -23.13 -16.40 -16.20
C LYS A 114 -23.20 -16.88 -17.65
N ARG A 115 -22.05 -17.23 -18.25
CA ARG A 115 -21.99 -17.74 -19.63
C ARG A 115 -22.72 -19.08 -19.76
N THR A 116 -22.53 -20.01 -18.84
CA THR A 116 -23.24 -21.31 -18.88
C THR A 116 -24.74 -21.13 -18.69
N VAL A 117 -25.18 -20.25 -17.78
CA VAL A 117 -26.60 -19.94 -17.58
C VAL A 117 -27.23 -19.35 -18.84
N VAL A 118 -26.58 -18.38 -19.49
CA VAL A 118 -27.08 -17.80 -20.74
C VAL A 118 -27.20 -18.88 -21.83
N GLY A 119 -26.20 -19.74 -21.97
CA GLY A 119 -26.22 -20.85 -22.92
C GLY A 119 -27.38 -21.83 -22.66
N LEU A 120 -27.60 -22.20 -21.40
CA LEU A 120 -28.69 -23.10 -21.02
C LEU A 120 -30.07 -22.46 -21.28
N LEU A 121 -30.25 -21.17 -20.99
CA LEU A 121 -31.49 -20.45 -21.28
C LEU A 121 -31.78 -20.38 -22.79
N GLU A 122 -30.76 -20.14 -23.61
CA GLU A 122 -30.90 -20.14 -25.07
C GLU A 122 -31.30 -21.52 -25.59
N GLN A 123 -30.72 -22.59 -25.04
CA GLN A 123 -31.09 -23.96 -25.41
C GLN A 123 -32.52 -24.32 -24.98
N LEU A 124 -32.93 -23.94 -23.77
CA LEU A 124 -34.30 -24.12 -23.30
C LEU A 124 -35.30 -23.39 -24.22
N ARG A 125 -34.95 -22.18 -24.67
CA ARG A 125 -35.76 -21.43 -25.63
C ARG A 125 -35.89 -22.18 -26.96
N LEU A 126 -34.79 -22.64 -27.55
CA LEU A 126 -34.82 -23.39 -28.81
C LEU A 126 -35.64 -24.69 -28.70
N MET A 127 -35.52 -25.40 -27.57
CA MET A 127 -36.31 -26.59 -27.31
C MET A 127 -37.80 -26.28 -27.14
N ALA A 128 -38.15 -25.18 -26.45
CA ALA A 128 -39.54 -24.75 -26.29
C ALA A 128 -40.16 -24.32 -27.62
N GLU A 129 -39.42 -23.61 -28.48
CA GLU A 129 -39.85 -23.24 -29.83
C GLU A 129 -40.10 -24.49 -30.70
N ALA A 130 -39.18 -25.46 -30.71
CA ALA A 130 -39.36 -26.72 -31.44
C ALA A 130 -40.57 -27.52 -30.92
N GLN A 131 -40.76 -27.61 -29.61
CA GLN A 131 -41.91 -28.28 -28.99
C GLN A 131 -43.24 -27.60 -29.33
N ALA A 132 -43.28 -26.25 -29.37
CA ALA A 132 -44.47 -25.48 -29.73
C ALA A 132 -44.91 -25.75 -31.19
N GLU A 133 -43.95 -26.02 -32.07
CA GLU A 133 -44.21 -26.44 -33.45
C GLU A 133 -44.54 -27.93 -33.59
N GLY A 134 -44.65 -28.66 -32.48
CA GLY A 134 -44.88 -30.10 -32.45
C GLY A 134 -43.69 -30.93 -32.95
N ARG A 135 -42.51 -30.32 -33.07
CA ARG A 135 -41.28 -30.97 -33.54
C ARG A 135 -40.40 -31.31 -32.34
N VAL A 136 -40.18 -32.60 -32.10
CA VAL A 136 -39.12 -33.05 -31.19
C VAL A 136 -37.90 -33.36 -32.04
N GLU A 137 -36.92 -32.48 -32.02
CA GLU A 137 -35.68 -32.66 -32.76
C GLU A 137 -34.61 -33.33 -31.87
N PRO A 138 -34.23 -34.60 -32.16
CA PRO A 138 -33.29 -35.34 -31.31
C PRO A 138 -31.92 -34.66 -31.16
N HIS A 139 -31.51 -33.88 -32.15
CA HIS A 139 -30.24 -33.17 -32.13
C HIS A 139 -30.24 -31.99 -31.14
N LEU A 140 -31.39 -31.35 -30.88
CA LEU A 140 -31.51 -30.32 -29.84
C LEU A 140 -31.38 -30.92 -28.44
N ILE A 141 -31.99 -32.09 -28.21
CA ILE A 141 -31.85 -32.84 -26.96
C ILE A 141 -30.39 -33.25 -26.74
N ASN A 142 -29.75 -33.84 -27.76
CA ASN A 142 -28.34 -34.22 -27.67
C ASN A 142 -27.44 -33.01 -27.39
N LYS A 143 -27.73 -31.85 -28.01
CA LYS A 143 -26.99 -30.61 -27.78
C LYS A 143 -27.19 -30.08 -26.35
N ALA A 144 -28.42 -30.13 -25.82
CA ALA A 144 -28.72 -29.74 -24.43
C ALA A 144 -28.06 -30.69 -23.41
N MET A 145 -28.09 -31.99 -23.67
CA MET A 145 -27.39 -32.98 -22.83
C MET A 145 -25.88 -32.77 -22.85
N LEU A 146 -25.29 -32.46 -24.01
CA LEU A 146 -23.85 -32.19 -24.11
C LEU A 146 -23.43 -30.94 -23.33
N THR A 147 -24.19 -29.85 -23.42
CA THR A 147 -23.88 -28.62 -22.67
C THR A 147 -24.11 -28.77 -21.17
N GLU A 148 -25.12 -29.53 -20.75
CA GLU A 148 -25.30 -29.87 -19.33
C GLU A 148 -24.12 -30.70 -18.81
N LEU A 149 -23.66 -31.67 -19.59
CA LEU A 149 -22.53 -32.52 -19.23
C LEU A 149 -21.21 -31.70 -19.18
N GLU A 150 -21.01 -30.78 -20.11
CA GLU A 150 -19.90 -29.81 -20.07
C GLU A 150 -19.98 -28.90 -18.84
N ALA A 151 -21.17 -28.41 -18.49
CA ALA A 151 -21.38 -27.60 -17.28
C ALA A 151 -21.09 -28.40 -15.99
N LEU A 152 -21.54 -29.66 -15.91
CA LEU A 152 -21.25 -30.54 -14.79
C LEU A 152 -19.76 -30.86 -14.66
N ARG A 153 -19.07 -31.09 -15.79
CA ARG A 153 -17.61 -31.29 -15.80
C ARG A 153 -16.86 -30.04 -15.31
N ALA A 154 -17.28 -28.86 -15.77
CA ALA A 154 -16.71 -27.59 -15.31
C ALA A 154 -16.93 -27.39 -13.80
N LEU A 155 -18.13 -27.67 -13.30
CA LEU A 155 -18.45 -27.59 -11.88
C LEU A 155 -17.58 -28.56 -11.06
N ARG A 156 -17.50 -29.83 -11.47
CA ARG A 156 -16.62 -30.83 -10.82
C ARG A 156 -15.15 -30.41 -10.80
N SER A 157 -14.67 -29.79 -11.87
CA SER A 157 -13.29 -29.30 -11.92
C SER A 157 -13.05 -28.12 -10.98
N ALA A 158 -14.03 -27.23 -10.82
CA ALA A 158 -13.96 -26.13 -9.86
C ALA A 158 -14.00 -26.66 -8.42
N GLU A 159 -14.93 -27.57 -8.11
CA GLU A 159 -14.99 -28.26 -6.81
C GLU A 159 -13.66 -28.92 -6.44
N ALA A 160 -13.00 -29.60 -7.39
CA ALA A 160 -11.70 -30.23 -7.13
C ALA A 160 -10.61 -29.21 -6.78
N VAL A 161 -10.56 -28.08 -7.47
CA VAL A 161 -9.60 -27.00 -7.18
C VAL A 161 -9.89 -26.36 -5.82
N GLU A 162 -11.16 -26.08 -5.50
CA GLU A 162 -11.56 -25.57 -4.18
C GLU A 162 -11.18 -26.54 -3.05
N LEU A 163 -11.37 -27.85 -3.27
CA LEU A 163 -10.99 -28.88 -2.30
C LEU A 163 -9.47 -28.95 -2.11
N ASP A 164 -8.70 -28.85 -3.19
CA ASP A 164 -7.23 -28.81 -3.11
C ASP A 164 -6.75 -27.56 -2.34
N GLU A 165 -7.39 -26.41 -2.55
CA GLU A 165 -7.11 -25.18 -1.80
C GLU A 165 -7.47 -25.31 -0.31
N LEU A 166 -8.61 -25.95 0.01
CA LEU A 166 -9.00 -26.23 1.39
C LEU A 166 -8.03 -27.20 2.06
N ILE A 167 -7.59 -28.25 1.37
CA ILE A 167 -6.58 -29.19 1.87
C ILE A 167 -5.28 -28.45 2.16
N ALA A 168 -4.80 -27.62 1.23
CA ALA A 168 -3.60 -26.80 1.42
C ALA A 168 -3.72 -25.82 2.60
N ALA A 169 -4.93 -25.28 2.84
CA ALA A 169 -5.19 -24.41 4.00
C ALA A 169 -5.26 -25.19 5.33
N LEU A 170 -5.69 -26.46 5.30
CA LEU A 170 -5.81 -27.34 6.48
C LEU A 170 -4.49 -28.06 6.84
N ASP A 171 -3.62 -28.34 5.87
CA ASP A 171 -2.30 -28.96 6.07
C ASP A 171 -1.45 -28.33 7.19
N PRO A 172 -1.28 -27.00 7.27
CA PRO A 172 -0.52 -26.38 8.37
C PRO A 172 -1.16 -26.63 9.75
N LEU A 173 -2.50 -26.71 9.84
CA LEU A 173 -3.22 -27.01 11.08
C LEU A 173 -3.15 -28.50 11.47
N ALA A 174 -2.90 -29.38 10.49
CA ALA A 174 -2.70 -30.81 10.72
C ALA A 174 -1.26 -31.14 11.18
N GLY A 175 -0.28 -30.30 10.84
CA GLY A 175 1.13 -30.43 11.24
C GLY A 175 1.36 -30.32 12.77
N ASP A 176 0.65 -29.41 13.43
CA ASP A 176 0.77 -29.17 14.89
C ASP A 176 0.35 -30.38 15.73
N LYS A 177 -0.49 -31.28 15.19
CA LYS A 177 -0.88 -32.52 15.90
C LYS A 177 0.21 -33.59 15.93
N LYS A 178 1.24 -33.51 15.07
CA LYS A 178 2.34 -34.49 15.06
C LYS A 178 3.38 -34.22 16.16
N GLU A 179 3.51 -33.01 16.68
CA GLU A 179 4.41 -32.73 17.80
C GLU A 179 3.88 -33.27 19.14
N VAL A 180 2.56 -33.31 19.32
CA VAL A 180 1.95 -33.83 20.55
C VAL A 180 2.12 -35.35 20.68
N ALA A 181 2.19 -36.08 19.57
CA ALA A 181 2.38 -37.54 19.58
C ALA A 181 3.85 -37.99 19.69
N ARG A 182 4.83 -37.09 19.58
CA ARG A 182 6.26 -37.40 19.79
C ARG A 182 6.73 -37.20 21.23
N ASN A 183 5.93 -36.52 22.04
CA ASN A 183 6.20 -36.20 23.44
C ASN A 183 5.30 -36.97 24.43
N ALA A 184 4.59 -37.99 23.97
CA ALA A 184 3.82 -38.96 24.77
C ALA A 184 4.39 -40.36 24.58
#